data_AF-A0A4V3CH48-F1
#
_entry.id   AF-A0A4V3CH48-F1
#
_cell.length_a   1.000
_cell.length_b   1.000
_cell.length_c   1.000
_cell.angle_alpha   90.00
_cell.angle_beta   90.00
_cell.angle_gamma   90.00
#
_symmetry.space_group_name_H-M   'P 1'
#
loop_
_entity.id
_entity.type
_entity.pdbx_description
1 polymer ?
#
loop_
_entity_poly.entity_id
_entity_poly.type
_entity_poly.pdbx_seq_one_letter_code
_entity_poly.pdbx_strand_id
1 'polypeptide(L)'
;MKNLLVMLVIIVSLLVSCTNENIDENTTLVENSLSKKKSNHSGKMIQTTSPENPDNPYDIAGKIHNDILDSYLTASYPFTTMIQISHTVDSISALNNDFTNLQATLPLNFGEIQETVDSPQLKLEQAIANSGMTNAAKICLADFMASIVLWETGEYEVIHPSIISFETSVINNTQFTNEDKRIILTTSSIARYSIYYAKEIKDKDWETSVGNRVGALQGAIANSSTAVNRSVLTGIIIQNLQ
;
A
#
# COMPACT_ATOMS: atom_id res chain seq x y z
N MET A 1 -25.59 17.40 43.62
CA MET A 1 -25.25 15.96 43.52
C MET A 1 -24.91 15.65 42.08
N LYS A 2 -23.70 15.10 41.90
CA LYS A 2 -23.25 14.23 40.80
C LYS A 2 -23.66 14.66 39.39
N ASN A 3 -22.76 15.34 38.68
CA ASN A 3 -22.48 15.08 37.25
C ASN A 3 -21.48 16.08 36.61
N LEU A 4 -20.92 17.04 37.35
CA LEU A 4 -19.91 17.96 36.82
C LEU A 4 -18.46 17.67 37.28
N LEU A 5 -18.21 16.51 37.91
CA LEU A 5 -16.89 16.11 38.42
C LEU A 5 -16.26 14.92 37.66
N VAL A 6 -16.98 14.31 36.71
CA VAL A 6 -16.49 13.11 36.01
C VAL A 6 -15.73 13.44 34.72
N MET A 7 -15.85 14.67 34.20
CA MET A 7 -15.13 15.10 32.97
C MET A 7 -13.72 15.64 33.21
N LEU A 8 -13.22 15.65 34.46
CA LEU A 8 -11.87 16.12 34.82
C LEU A 8 -10.93 15.00 35.27
N VAL A 9 -11.38 13.75 35.31
CA VAL A 9 -10.60 12.60 35.82
C VAL A 9 -10.00 11.74 34.70
N ILE A 10 -10.32 11.98 33.42
CA ILE A 10 -9.82 11.17 32.31
C ILE A 10 -8.64 11.84 31.56
N ILE A 11 -8.33 13.11 31.83
CA ILE A 11 -7.29 13.88 31.10
C ILE A 11 -5.91 13.90 31.80
N VAL A 12 -5.73 13.22 32.95
CA VAL A 12 -4.47 13.29 33.73
C VAL A 12 -3.65 11.98 33.69
N SER A 13 -4.06 10.96 32.94
CA SER A 13 -3.41 9.63 33.02
C SER A 13 -2.44 9.29 31.88
N LEU A 14 -1.98 10.26 31.07
CA LEU A 14 -1.03 10.00 29.97
C LEU A 14 0.33 10.71 30.09
N LEU A 15 0.70 11.22 31.27
CA LEU A 15 2.03 11.81 31.49
C LEU A 15 2.79 11.10 32.61
N VAL A 16 3.15 9.83 32.37
CA VAL A 16 4.33 9.21 33.00
C VAL A 16 5.02 8.33 31.96
N SER A 17 5.92 8.93 31.18
CA SER A 17 7.07 8.18 30.66
C SER A 17 8.32 8.81 31.26
N CYS A 18 8.78 8.19 32.35
CA CYS A 18 10.13 8.35 32.82
C CYS A 18 10.94 7.21 32.22
N THR A 19 11.98 7.50 31.44
CA THR A 19 13.20 6.68 31.46
C THR A 19 14.41 7.48 30.97
N ASN A 20 15.27 7.71 31.95
CA ASN A 20 16.63 8.22 32.04
C ASN A 20 17.42 8.54 30.76
N GLU A 21 17.74 9.82 30.66
CA GLU A 21 18.96 10.38 30.09
C GLU A 21 20.20 9.87 30.85
N ASN A 22 21.08 9.16 30.13
CA ASN A 22 22.48 8.99 30.53
C ASN A 22 23.34 9.69 29.47
N ILE A 23 23.96 10.77 29.90
CA ILE A 23 24.99 11.52 29.18
C ILE A 23 26.31 10.82 29.50
N ASP A 24 26.99 10.30 28.48
CA ASP A 24 28.44 10.09 28.53
C ASP A 24 29.08 10.91 27.42
N GLU A 25 29.69 12.02 27.83
CA GLU A 25 30.68 12.77 27.05
C GLU A 25 32.03 12.03 27.10
N ASN A 26 32.58 11.69 25.94
CA ASN A 26 34.01 11.92 25.69
C ASN A 26 34.34 11.87 24.18
N THR A 27 34.49 13.07 23.62
CA THR A 27 35.50 13.57 22.66
C THR A 27 36.65 12.59 22.31
N THR A 28 37.15 12.42 21.07
CA THR A 28 37.70 13.42 20.13
C THR A 28 38.22 12.74 18.83
N LEU A 29 38.06 13.43 17.69
CA LEU A 29 38.94 13.53 16.48
C LEU A 29 39.10 12.29 15.59
N VAL A 30 38.81 12.33 14.28
CA VAL A 30 39.61 13.00 13.22
C VAL A 30 38.75 13.53 12.06
N GLU A 31 39.10 14.73 11.60
CA GLU A 31 38.56 15.48 10.45
C GLU A 31 39.04 14.94 9.09
N ASN A 32 38.19 15.05 8.05
CA ASN A 32 38.51 15.88 6.88
C ASN A 32 37.31 16.09 5.92
N SER A 33 36.76 17.31 6.02
CA SER A 33 36.29 18.21 4.95
C SER A 33 35.59 17.66 3.69
N LEU A 34 34.31 18.01 3.55
CA LEU A 34 33.83 18.83 2.42
C LEU A 34 32.51 19.51 2.77
N SER A 35 32.58 20.84 2.82
CA SER A 35 31.58 21.79 3.28
C SER A 35 30.39 21.96 2.33
N LYS A 36 29.17 21.74 2.83
CA LYS A 36 27.96 22.46 2.39
C LYS A 36 27.17 22.96 3.62
N LYS A 37 26.93 24.26 3.58
CA LYS A 37 26.24 25.18 4.51
C LYS A 37 25.01 24.53 5.19
N LYS A 38 25.06 24.36 6.52
CA LYS A 38 23.89 24.02 7.35
C LYS A 38 23.00 25.25 7.52
N SER A 39 21.76 25.14 7.06
CA SER A 39 20.63 25.93 7.53
C SER A 39 20.14 25.28 8.83
N ASN A 40 20.12 26.04 9.93
CA ASN A 40 19.52 25.61 11.18
C ASN A 40 18.00 25.68 11.05
N HIS A 41 17.40 24.60 10.57
CA HIS A 41 16.02 24.28 10.91
C HIS A 41 16.07 23.05 11.80
N SER A 42 15.47 23.15 12.99
CA SER A 42 15.24 22.02 13.88
C SER A 42 14.28 21.05 13.18
N GLY A 43 14.83 20.26 12.25
CA GLY A 43 14.11 19.23 11.54
C GLY A 43 13.78 18.13 12.52
N LYS A 44 12.49 17.99 12.82
CA LYS A 44 11.91 16.71 13.21
C LYS A 44 12.54 15.68 12.27
N MET A 45 13.27 14.69 12.81
CA MET A 45 13.69 13.55 12.01
C MET A 45 12.40 12.91 11.50
N ILE A 46 12.00 13.23 10.27
CA ILE A 46 11.01 12.46 9.53
C ILE A 46 11.77 11.18 9.21
N GLN A 47 11.62 10.20 10.08
CA GLN A 47 11.99 8.84 9.76
C GLN A 47 10.99 8.46 8.66
N THR A 48 11.38 8.64 7.39
CA THR A 48 10.59 8.22 6.25
C THR A 48 10.38 6.72 6.41
N THR A 49 9.22 6.33 6.92
CA THR A 49 8.87 4.94 7.15
C THR A 49 8.75 4.30 5.78
N SER A 50 9.65 3.36 5.50
CA SER A 50 9.63 2.60 4.26
C SER A 50 8.42 1.63 4.28
N PRO A 51 7.84 1.28 3.12
CA PRO A 51 6.58 0.55 3.04
C PRO A 51 6.74 -0.97 3.15
N GLU A 52 7.81 -1.50 3.72
CA GLU A 52 8.03 -2.95 3.83
C GLU A 52 7.34 -3.53 5.07
N ASN A 53 6.78 -4.73 4.91
CA ASN A 53 6.36 -5.59 6.01
C ASN A 53 7.03 -6.96 5.84
N PRO A 54 8.20 -7.18 6.47
CA PRO A 54 8.91 -8.45 6.37
C PRO A 54 8.10 -9.66 6.85
N ASP A 55 7.11 -9.45 7.73
CA ASP A 55 6.26 -10.52 8.25
C ASP A 55 5.17 -10.92 7.25
N ASN A 56 4.84 -10.08 6.26
CA ASN A 56 3.92 -10.43 5.19
C ASN A 56 4.65 -11.29 4.12
N PRO A 57 4.36 -12.60 3.99
CA PRO A 57 5.01 -13.45 2.99
C PRO A 57 4.70 -13.08 1.53
N TYR A 58 3.74 -12.17 1.31
CA TYR A 58 3.35 -11.64 0.00
C TYR A 58 3.73 -10.16 -0.17
N ASP A 59 4.58 -9.61 0.72
CA ASP A 59 5.06 -8.22 0.68
C ASP A 59 5.64 -7.83 -0.69
N ILE A 60 6.36 -8.75 -1.31
CA ILE A 60 7.01 -8.55 -2.61
C ILE A 60 6.06 -8.08 -3.72
N ALA A 61 4.76 -8.42 -3.65
CA ALA A 61 3.78 -7.98 -4.63
C ALA A 61 3.65 -6.44 -4.66
N GLY A 62 3.57 -5.80 -3.49
CA GLY A 62 3.47 -4.34 -3.40
C GLY A 62 4.75 -3.64 -3.87
N LYS A 63 5.92 -4.20 -3.53
CA LYS A 63 7.21 -3.70 -4.05
C LYS A 63 7.23 -3.72 -5.57
N ILE A 64 6.94 -4.87 -6.17
CA ILE A 64 6.98 -5.03 -7.62
C ILE A 64 5.95 -4.10 -8.30
N HIS A 65 4.74 -3.98 -7.74
CA HIS A 65 3.73 -3.04 -8.22
C HIS A 65 4.31 -1.63 -8.34
N ASN A 66 4.95 -1.11 -7.29
CA ASN A 66 5.54 0.22 -7.30
C ASN A 66 6.76 0.32 -8.23
N ASP A 67 7.61 -0.71 -8.31
CA ASP A 67 8.76 -0.72 -9.21
C ASP A 67 8.32 -0.59 -10.68
N ILE A 68 7.26 -1.31 -11.07
CA ILE A 68 6.69 -1.26 -12.43
C ILE A 68 6.02 0.10 -12.66
N LEU A 69 5.21 0.55 -11.71
CA LEU A 69 4.53 1.84 -11.79
C LEU A 69 5.53 2.99 -11.95
N ASP A 70 6.57 3.02 -11.12
CA ASP A 70 7.58 4.07 -11.15
C ASP A 70 8.33 4.08 -12.48
N SER A 71 8.69 2.89 -12.98
CA SER A 71 9.31 2.74 -14.30
C SER A 71 8.42 3.30 -15.42
N TYR A 72 7.12 3.01 -15.38
CA TYR A 72 6.15 3.52 -16.36
C TYR A 72 6.05 5.04 -16.31
N LEU A 73 5.87 5.61 -15.11
CA LEU A 73 5.67 7.04 -14.92
C LEU A 73 6.95 7.85 -15.23
N THR A 74 8.12 7.32 -14.90
CA THR A 74 9.41 7.98 -15.15
C THR A 74 9.72 8.06 -16.64
N ALA A 75 9.35 7.04 -17.41
CA ALA A 75 9.54 7.03 -18.86
C ALA A 75 8.62 8.01 -19.63
N SER A 76 7.59 8.58 -18.99
CA SER A 76 6.71 9.62 -19.55
C SER A 76 6.09 9.24 -20.90
N TYR A 77 5.61 8.00 -21.03
CA TYR A 77 4.99 7.51 -22.26
C TYR A 77 3.72 8.30 -22.64
N PRO A 78 3.51 8.66 -23.92
CA PRO A 78 2.34 9.41 -24.37
C PRO A 78 1.12 8.50 -24.67
N PHE A 79 1.05 7.31 -24.07
CA PHE A 79 0.05 6.31 -24.42
C PHE A 79 -1.30 6.61 -23.77
N THR A 80 -2.36 6.55 -24.58
CA THR A 80 -3.73 6.86 -24.15
C THR A 80 -4.70 5.68 -24.30
N THR A 81 -4.27 4.60 -24.94
CA THR A 81 -5.12 3.42 -25.14
C THR A 81 -4.75 2.30 -24.16
N MET A 82 -5.77 1.57 -23.68
CA MET A 82 -5.61 0.42 -22.78
C MET A 82 -4.63 -0.62 -23.32
N ILE A 83 -4.65 -0.88 -24.63
CA ILE A 83 -3.75 -1.84 -25.28
C ILE A 83 -2.29 -1.37 -25.20
N GLN A 84 -2.01 -0.10 -25.53
CA GLN A 84 -0.64 0.43 -25.45
C GLN A 84 -0.10 0.44 -24.03
N ILE A 85 -0.93 0.83 -23.06
CA ILE A 85 -0.58 0.82 -21.64
C ILE A 85 -0.28 -0.62 -21.20
N SER A 86 -1.16 -1.58 -21.51
CA SER A 86 -0.97 -3.00 -21.18
C SER A 86 0.33 -3.56 -21.76
N HIS A 87 0.59 -3.36 -23.05
CA HIS A 87 1.84 -3.83 -23.67
C HIS A 87 3.09 -3.23 -23.01
N THR A 88 3.00 -1.99 -22.55
CA THR A 88 4.10 -1.32 -21.87
C THR A 88 4.30 -1.87 -20.46
N VAL A 89 3.21 -2.06 -19.70
CA VAL A 89 3.25 -2.71 -18.38
C VAL A 89 3.83 -4.12 -18.49
N ASP A 90 3.43 -4.91 -19.48
CA ASP A 90 3.98 -6.25 -19.73
C ASP A 90 5.47 -6.19 -20.04
N SER A 91 5.91 -5.22 -20.86
CA SER A 91 7.31 -5.04 -21.22
C SER A 91 8.17 -4.66 -20.01
N ILE A 92 7.68 -3.76 -19.15
CA ILE A 92 8.37 -3.38 -17.90
C ILE A 92 8.41 -4.58 -16.94
N SER A 93 7.30 -5.30 -16.81
CA SER A 93 7.18 -6.49 -15.95
C SER A 93 8.17 -7.57 -16.36
N ALA A 94 8.37 -7.79 -17.66
CA ALA A 94 9.33 -8.76 -18.19
C ALA A 94 10.80 -8.41 -17.90
N LEU A 95 11.10 -7.14 -17.60
CA LEU A 95 12.43 -6.67 -17.19
C LEU A 95 12.61 -6.65 -15.67
N ASN A 96 11.54 -6.86 -14.90
CA ASN A 96 11.58 -6.89 -13.44
C ASN A 96 11.89 -8.32 -12.95
N ASN A 97 13.13 -8.54 -12.45
CA ASN A 97 13.57 -9.86 -11.99
C ASN A 97 12.66 -10.45 -10.90
N ASP A 98 12.22 -9.63 -9.95
CA ASP A 98 11.35 -10.07 -8.85
C ASP A 98 9.99 -10.54 -9.41
N PHE A 99 9.44 -9.85 -10.42
CA PHE A 99 8.21 -10.26 -11.12
C PHE A 99 8.38 -11.60 -11.83
N THR A 100 9.50 -11.82 -12.53
CA THR A 100 9.75 -13.08 -13.26
C THR A 100 9.88 -14.30 -12.35
N ASN A 101 10.13 -14.10 -11.06
CA ASN A 101 10.15 -15.16 -10.04
C ASN A 101 8.75 -15.51 -9.50
N LEU A 102 7.72 -14.74 -9.84
CA LEU A 102 6.34 -15.06 -9.48
C LEU A 102 5.72 -16.09 -10.43
N GLN A 103 4.56 -16.60 -10.06
CA GLN A 103 3.73 -17.45 -10.92
C GLN A 103 3.38 -16.71 -12.23
N ALA A 104 3.12 -17.47 -13.29
CA ALA A 104 2.69 -16.86 -14.55
C ALA A 104 1.39 -16.04 -14.37
N THR A 105 1.39 -14.85 -14.95
CA THR A 105 0.20 -13.98 -15.02
C THR A 105 -0.86 -14.60 -15.91
N LEU A 106 -2.13 -14.46 -15.52
CA LEU A 106 -3.23 -14.85 -16.39
C LEU A 106 -3.49 -13.79 -17.47
N PRO A 107 -3.95 -14.19 -18.67
CA PRO A 107 -4.30 -13.23 -19.72
C PRO A 107 -5.31 -12.19 -19.23
N LEU A 108 -5.03 -10.93 -19.57
CA LEU A 108 -5.91 -9.82 -19.20
C LEU A 108 -7.21 -9.85 -20.02
N ASN A 109 -8.33 -9.62 -19.33
CA ASN A 109 -9.61 -9.38 -19.97
C ASN A 109 -9.87 -7.87 -20.02
N PHE A 110 -9.66 -7.25 -21.18
CA PHE A 110 -9.86 -5.81 -21.36
C PHE A 110 -11.30 -5.36 -21.09
N GLY A 111 -12.29 -6.23 -21.31
CA GLY A 111 -13.67 -5.95 -20.94
C GLY A 111 -13.83 -5.80 -19.43
N GLU A 112 -13.28 -6.71 -18.65
CA GLU A 112 -13.32 -6.61 -17.17
C GLU A 112 -12.53 -5.43 -16.63
N ILE A 113 -11.39 -5.09 -17.26
CA ILE A 113 -10.62 -3.90 -16.91
C ILE A 113 -11.45 -2.64 -17.16
N GLN A 114 -12.10 -2.55 -18.33
CA GLN A 114 -12.97 -1.42 -18.65
C GLN A 114 -14.13 -1.31 -17.66
N GLU A 115 -14.81 -2.41 -17.33
CA GLU A 115 -15.88 -2.37 -16.33
C GLU A 115 -15.40 -1.96 -14.93
N THR A 116 -14.13 -2.26 -14.60
CA THR A 116 -13.50 -1.84 -13.34
C THR A 116 -13.18 -0.36 -13.34
N VAL A 117 -12.73 0.18 -14.48
CA VAL A 117 -12.52 1.61 -14.69
C VAL A 117 -13.85 2.37 -14.60
N ASP A 118 -14.90 1.83 -15.22
CA ASP A 118 -16.22 2.49 -15.28
C ASP A 118 -16.96 2.45 -13.94
N SER A 119 -16.73 1.43 -13.10
CA SER A 119 -17.48 1.22 -11.86
C SER A 119 -16.65 0.49 -10.78
N PRO A 120 -15.57 1.12 -10.26
CA PRO A 120 -14.60 0.45 -9.41
C PRO A 120 -15.20 -0.08 -8.11
N GLN A 121 -16.07 0.68 -7.43
CA GLN A 121 -16.71 0.24 -6.18
C GLN A 121 -17.63 -0.97 -6.39
N LEU A 122 -18.46 -0.94 -7.44
CA LEU A 122 -19.32 -2.08 -7.78
C LEU A 122 -18.47 -3.33 -8.10
N LYS A 123 -17.36 -3.15 -8.82
CA LYS A 123 -16.46 -4.25 -9.15
C LYS A 123 -15.66 -4.78 -7.97
N LEU A 124 -15.34 -3.94 -7.00
CA LEU A 124 -14.78 -4.36 -5.72
C LEU A 124 -15.74 -5.28 -4.98
N GLU A 125 -16.99 -4.83 -4.79
CA GLU A 125 -18.03 -5.59 -4.09
C GLU A 125 -18.31 -6.93 -4.79
N GLN A 126 -18.42 -6.93 -6.12
CA GLN A 126 -18.60 -8.14 -6.92
C GLN A 126 -17.40 -9.09 -6.78
N ALA A 127 -16.17 -8.58 -6.80
CA ALA A 127 -14.96 -9.40 -6.65
C ALA A 127 -14.92 -10.08 -5.28
N ILE A 128 -15.23 -9.35 -4.20
CA ILE A 128 -15.30 -9.92 -2.84
C ILE A 128 -16.42 -10.98 -2.77
N ALA A 129 -17.63 -10.63 -3.21
CA ALA A 129 -18.80 -11.51 -3.13
C ALA A 129 -18.61 -12.82 -3.90
N ASN A 130 -18.06 -12.73 -5.13
CA ASN A 130 -17.89 -13.87 -6.03
C ASN A 130 -16.58 -14.63 -5.81
N SER A 131 -15.68 -14.15 -4.95
CA SER A 131 -14.44 -14.88 -4.64
C SER A 131 -14.73 -16.23 -3.97
N GLY A 132 -13.79 -17.17 -4.14
CA GLY A 132 -13.81 -18.47 -3.46
C GLY A 132 -13.42 -18.40 -1.97
N MET A 133 -13.21 -17.20 -1.42
CA MET A 133 -12.80 -16.99 -0.03
C MET A 133 -13.88 -17.44 0.96
N THR A 134 -13.46 -17.71 2.19
CA THR A 134 -14.39 -17.95 3.30
C THR A 134 -15.19 -16.68 3.64
N ASN A 135 -16.39 -16.83 4.19
CA ASN A 135 -17.22 -15.66 4.56
C ASN A 135 -16.50 -14.74 5.56
N ALA A 136 -15.77 -15.31 6.52
CA ALA A 136 -15.00 -14.53 7.49
C ALA A 136 -13.88 -13.72 6.80
N ALA A 137 -13.18 -14.33 5.84
CA ALA A 137 -12.15 -13.64 5.07
C ALA A 137 -12.73 -12.56 4.14
N LYS A 138 -13.90 -12.80 3.53
CA LYS A 138 -14.62 -11.79 2.73
C LYS A 138 -14.98 -10.55 3.55
N ILE A 139 -15.52 -10.75 4.76
CA ILE A 139 -15.84 -9.66 5.69
C ILE A 139 -14.57 -8.90 6.07
N CYS A 140 -13.52 -9.63 6.49
CA CYS A 140 -12.23 -9.04 6.86
C CYS A 140 -11.63 -8.17 5.75
N LEU A 141 -11.66 -8.66 4.51
CA LEU A 141 -11.17 -7.90 3.35
C LEU A 141 -12.05 -6.69 3.01
N ALA A 142 -13.38 -6.83 3.11
CA ALA A 142 -14.30 -5.73 2.88
C ALA A 142 -14.07 -4.59 3.90
N ASP A 143 -13.90 -4.93 5.18
CA ASP A 143 -13.61 -3.98 6.24
C ASP A 143 -12.27 -3.27 6.02
N PHE A 144 -11.24 -3.99 5.55
CA PHE A 144 -9.96 -3.41 5.18
C PHE A 144 -10.09 -2.42 4.02
N MET A 145 -10.79 -2.80 2.96
CA MET A 145 -10.98 -1.93 1.79
C MET A 145 -11.78 -0.67 2.14
N ALA A 146 -12.79 -0.79 3.01
CA ALA A 146 -13.51 0.36 3.54
C ALA A 146 -12.61 1.26 4.41
N SER A 147 -11.74 0.66 5.23
CA SER A 147 -10.79 1.40 6.07
C SER A 147 -9.78 2.19 5.24
N ILE A 148 -9.29 1.65 4.12
CA ILE A 148 -8.39 2.37 3.22
C ILE A 148 -9.01 3.68 2.73
N VAL A 149 -10.29 3.68 2.34
CA VAL A 149 -10.98 4.91 1.89
C VAL A 149 -11.00 5.96 3.00
N LEU A 150 -11.17 5.56 4.26
CA LEU A 150 -11.10 6.48 5.39
C LEU A 150 -9.67 6.99 5.63
N TRP A 151 -8.68 6.14 5.37
CA TRP A 151 -7.26 6.45 5.53
C TRP A 151 -6.69 7.38 4.47
N GLU A 152 -7.33 7.55 3.29
CA GLU A 152 -6.82 8.44 2.22
C GLU A 152 -6.54 9.89 2.70
N THR A 153 -7.24 10.33 3.75
CA THR A 153 -7.08 11.67 4.35
C THR A 153 -6.11 11.73 5.54
N GLY A 154 -5.58 10.58 5.97
CA GLY A 154 -4.66 10.49 7.11
C GLY A 154 -3.19 10.69 6.72
N GLU A 155 -2.36 10.90 7.73
CA GLU A 155 -0.90 10.93 7.60
C GLU A 155 -0.33 9.50 7.50
N TYR A 156 0.69 9.31 6.67
CA TYR A 156 1.25 7.98 6.40
C TYR A 156 1.73 7.27 7.68
N GLU A 157 2.28 8.01 8.65
CA GLU A 157 2.77 7.47 9.93
C GLU A 157 1.65 6.90 10.80
N VAL A 158 0.38 7.22 10.53
CA VAL A 158 -0.80 6.63 11.20
C VAL A 158 -1.35 5.46 10.39
N ILE A 159 -1.37 5.60 9.07
CA ILE A 159 -1.91 4.58 8.15
C ILE A 159 -1.03 3.34 8.15
N HIS A 160 0.29 3.52 8.04
CA HIS A 160 1.24 2.43 7.91
C HIS A 160 1.15 1.43 9.07
N PRO A 161 1.26 1.83 10.36
CA PRO A 161 1.09 0.89 11.47
C PRO A 161 -0.28 0.19 11.51
N SER A 162 -1.33 0.87 11.05
CA SER A 162 -2.69 0.30 10.98
C SER A 162 -2.74 -0.86 9.97
N ILE A 163 -2.11 -0.70 8.80
CA ILE A 163 -2.02 -1.77 7.80
C ILE A 163 -1.12 -2.91 8.30
N ILE A 164 0.03 -2.62 8.93
CA ILE A 164 0.91 -3.66 9.50
C ILE A 164 0.16 -4.49 10.55
N SER A 165 -0.60 -3.84 11.43
CA SER A 165 -1.44 -4.51 12.42
C SER A 165 -2.52 -5.38 11.77
N PHE A 166 -3.15 -4.89 10.70
CA PHE A 166 -4.10 -5.66 9.92
C PHE A 166 -3.45 -6.92 9.31
N GLU A 167 -2.33 -6.77 8.62
CA GLU A 167 -1.60 -7.88 7.99
C GLU A 167 -1.17 -8.92 9.04
N THR A 168 -0.67 -8.47 10.19
CA THR A 168 -0.34 -9.34 11.33
C THR A 168 -1.54 -10.13 11.83
N SER A 169 -2.73 -9.51 11.87
CA SER A 169 -3.96 -10.20 12.29
C SER A 169 -4.37 -11.29 11.29
N VAL A 170 -4.18 -11.05 9.98
CA VAL A 170 -4.47 -12.01 8.91
C VAL A 170 -3.49 -13.19 8.94
N ILE A 171 -2.19 -12.91 9.11
CA ILE A 171 -1.14 -13.92 9.24
C ILE A 171 -1.46 -14.89 10.39
N ASN A 172 -1.81 -14.35 11.55
CA ASN A 172 -2.06 -15.12 12.77
C ASN A 172 -3.46 -15.76 12.83
N ASN A 173 -4.36 -15.45 11.89
CA ASN A 173 -5.70 -15.99 11.90
C ASN A 173 -5.71 -17.47 11.50
N THR A 174 -6.12 -18.36 12.41
CA THR A 174 -6.17 -19.81 12.17
C THR A 174 -7.45 -20.27 11.46
N GLN A 175 -8.46 -19.40 11.32
CA GLN A 175 -9.72 -19.69 10.62
C GLN A 175 -9.60 -19.43 9.11
N PHE A 176 -8.58 -18.67 8.69
CA PHE A 176 -8.34 -18.38 7.28
C PHE A 176 -7.56 -19.50 6.61
N THR A 177 -8.00 -19.88 5.43
CA THR A 177 -7.26 -20.79 4.56
C THR A 177 -5.98 -20.11 4.04
N ASN A 178 -5.04 -20.90 3.53
CA ASN A 178 -3.86 -20.34 2.87
C ASN A 178 -4.24 -19.45 1.68
N GLU A 179 -5.33 -19.79 0.99
CA GLU A 179 -5.84 -19.03 -0.14
C GLU A 179 -6.44 -17.70 0.31
N ASP A 180 -7.24 -17.68 1.40
CA ASP A 180 -7.74 -16.45 2.01
C ASP A 180 -6.56 -15.51 2.37
N LYS A 181 -5.54 -16.05 3.04
CA LYS A 181 -4.36 -15.29 3.44
C LYS A 181 -3.60 -14.75 2.23
N ARG A 182 -3.38 -15.57 1.20
CA ARG A 182 -2.70 -15.15 -0.03
C ARG A 182 -3.42 -13.96 -0.68
N ILE A 183 -4.73 -14.06 -0.85
CA ILE A 183 -5.53 -13.01 -1.49
C ILE A 183 -5.45 -11.73 -0.66
N ILE A 184 -5.74 -11.80 0.64
CA ILE A 184 -5.78 -10.63 1.53
C ILE A 184 -4.41 -9.97 1.61
N LEU A 185 -3.36 -10.74 1.87
CA LEU A 185 -2.01 -10.23 2.10
C LEU A 185 -1.33 -9.71 0.83
N THR A 186 -1.62 -10.29 -0.33
CA THR A 186 -1.20 -9.73 -1.62
C THR A 186 -1.90 -8.38 -1.85
N THR A 187 -3.21 -8.34 -1.62
CA THR A 187 -4.02 -7.14 -1.83
C THR A 187 -3.60 -6.01 -0.89
N SER A 188 -3.38 -6.31 0.39
CA SER A 188 -2.96 -5.33 1.40
C SER A 188 -1.54 -4.83 1.17
N SER A 189 -0.62 -5.70 0.72
CA SER A 189 0.73 -5.28 0.36
C SER A 189 0.69 -4.25 -0.78
N ILE A 190 -0.02 -4.56 -1.87
CA ILE A 190 -0.17 -3.61 -3.00
C ILE A 190 -0.80 -2.29 -2.53
N ALA A 191 -1.84 -2.36 -1.70
CA ALA A 191 -2.47 -1.15 -1.15
C ALA A 191 -1.48 -0.33 -0.29
N ARG A 192 -0.70 -0.97 0.59
CA ARG A 192 0.27 -0.30 1.46
C ARG A 192 1.37 0.40 0.69
N TYR A 193 1.93 -0.28 -0.30
CA TYR A 193 2.94 0.29 -1.20
C TYR A 193 2.35 1.42 -2.04
N SER A 194 1.13 1.27 -2.55
CA SER A 194 0.48 2.34 -3.33
C SER A 194 0.21 3.59 -2.48
N ILE A 195 -0.25 3.43 -1.24
CA ILE A 195 -0.44 4.54 -0.28
C ILE A 195 0.89 5.22 0.04
N TYR A 196 1.97 4.47 0.24
CA TYR A 196 3.30 5.05 0.42
C TYR A 196 3.76 5.85 -0.79
N TYR A 197 3.58 5.29 -1.99
CA TYR A 197 3.99 5.93 -3.24
C TYR A 197 3.28 7.28 -3.43
N ALA A 198 1.99 7.31 -3.10
CA ALA A 198 1.16 8.50 -3.05
C ALA A 198 1.68 9.54 -2.04
N LYS A 199 1.79 9.16 -0.77
CA LYS A 199 2.03 10.11 0.32
C LYS A 199 3.48 10.59 0.46
N GLU A 200 4.44 9.72 0.16
CA GLU A 200 5.86 9.96 0.52
C GLU A 200 6.78 10.18 -0.70
N ILE A 201 6.41 9.68 -1.89
CA ILE A 201 7.32 9.66 -3.05
C ILE A 201 6.93 10.68 -4.13
N LYS A 202 5.64 10.79 -4.50
CA LYS A 202 5.20 11.69 -5.59
C LYS A 202 4.04 12.59 -5.17
N ASP A 203 4.29 13.90 -5.22
CA ASP A 203 3.32 15.01 -5.11
C ASP A 203 2.44 15.14 -6.39
N LYS A 204 1.86 14.03 -6.85
CA LYS A 204 0.94 13.98 -7.99
C LYS A 204 -0.23 13.09 -7.65
N ASP A 205 -1.38 13.39 -8.26
CA ASP A 205 -2.72 12.81 -8.09
C ASP A 205 -2.85 11.27 -8.28
N TRP A 206 -1.77 10.51 -8.16
CA TRP A 206 -1.80 9.05 -7.98
C TRP A 206 -2.55 8.63 -6.70
N GLU A 207 -2.72 9.56 -5.75
CA GLU A 207 -3.11 9.30 -4.36
C GLU A 207 -4.42 8.52 -4.13
N THR A 208 -5.29 8.39 -5.12
CA THR A 208 -6.69 7.95 -4.89
C THR A 208 -7.24 7.02 -5.95
N SER A 209 -6.40 6.40 -6.80
CA SER A 209 -6.92 5.51 -7.85
C SER A 209 -7.53 4.24 -7.25
N VAL A 210 -8.84 4.27 -7.01
CA VAL A 210 -9.65 3.10 -6.58
C VAL A 210 -9.36 1.88 -7.48
N GLY A 211 -9.01 2.12 -8.74
CA GLY A 211 -8.63 1.10 -9.71
C GLY A 211 -7.44 0.24 -9.28
N ASN A 212 -6.40 0.80 -8.66
CA ASN A 212 -5.26 0.00 -8.24
C ASN A 212 -5.65 -1.02 -7.15
N ARG A 213 -6.50 -0.64 -6.19
CA ARG A 213 -7.00 -1.52 -5.11
C ARG A 213 -7.92 -2.59 -5.65
N VAL A 214 -8.82 -2.22 -6.55
CA VAL A 214 -9.77 -3.17 -7.16
C VAL A 214 -9.02 -4.16 -8.06
N GLY A 215 -8.10 -3.66 -8.88
CA GLY A 215 -7.26 -4.49 -9.74
C GLY A 215 -6.36 -5.44 -8.95
N ALA A 216 -5.82 -4.98 -7.81
CA ALA A 216 -5.05 -5.81 -6.89
C ALA A 216 -5.87 -6.99 -6.38
N LEU A 217 -7.09 -6.74 -5.85
CA LEU A 217 -7.96 -7.82 -5.40
C LEU A 217 -8.36 -8.76 -6.54
N GLN A 218 -8.88 -8.21 -7.64
CA GLN A 218 -9.34 -9.03 -8.77
C GLN A 218 -8.22 -9.94 -9.30
N GLY A 219 -6.98 -9.42 -9.37
CA GLY A 219 -5.85 -10.23 -9.77
C GLY A 219 -5.38 -11.19 -8.67
N ALA A 220 -5.43 -10.81 -7.39
CA ALA A 220 -5.03 -11.65 -6.27
C ALA A 220 -5.89 -12.91 -6.13
N ILE A 221 -7.19 -12.83 -6.50
CA ILE A 221 -8.08 -13.99 -6.62
C ILE A 221 -7.48 -15.06 -7.55
N ALA A 222 -6.76 -14.65 -8.60
CA ALA A 222 -6.01 -15.57 -9.46
C ALA A 222 -4.64 -15.89 -8.87
N ASN A 223 -3.74 -14.89 -8.80
CA ASN A 223 -2.41 -14.99 -8.19
C ASN A 223 -1.73 -13.63 -8.02
N SER A 224 -0.62 -13.60 -7.28
CA SER A 224 0.08 -12.34 -6.96
C SER A 224 0.66 -11.62 -8.18
N SER A 225 1.12 -12.33 -9.21
CA SER A 225 1.62 -11.65 -10.44
C SER A 225 0.48 -11.02 -11.24
N THR A 226 -0.69 -11.67 -11.30
CA THR A 226 -1.90 -11.11 -11.90
C THR A 226 -2.40 -9.92 -11.08
N ALA A 227 -2.31 -9.97 -9.75
CA ALA A 227 -2.61 -8.85 -8.86
C ALA A 227 -1.76 -7.62 -9.20
N VAL A 228 -0.44 -7.81 -9.30
CA VAL A 228 0.51 -6.76 -9.64
C VAL A 228 0.18 -6.13 -11.00
N ASN A 229 0.13 -6.93 -12.06
CA ASN A 229 -0.07 -6.43 -13.41
C ASN A 229 -1.43 -5.73 -13.56
N ARG A 230 -2.51 -6.39 -13.09
CA ARG A 230 -3.87 -5.82 -13.17
C ARG A 230 -3.99 -4.54 -12.36
N SER A 231 -3.38 -4.46 -11.17
CA SER A 231 -3.40 -3.26 -10.32
C SER A 231 -2.68 -2.06 -10.94
N VAL A 232 -1.50 -2.27 -11.51
CA VAL A 232 -0.76 -1.21 -12.22
C VAL A 232 -1.57 -0.71 -13.41
N LEU A 233 -2.10 -1.64 -14.22
CA LEU A 233 -2.84 -1.31 -15.43
C LEU A 233 -4.12 -0.52 -15.13
N THR A 234 -4.96 -1.00 -14.22
CA THR A 234 -6.19 -0.29 -13.82
C THR A 234 -5.88 1.05 -13.19
N GLY A 235 -4.81 1.12 -12.38
CA GLY A 235 -4.34 2.37 -11.77
C GLY A 235 -4.01 3.45 -12.79
N ILE A 236 -3.18 3.11 -13.79
CA ILE A 236 -2.76 4.03 -14.87
C ILE A 236 -3.95 4.45 -15.73
N ILE A 237 -4.84 3.52 -16.09
CA ILE A 237 -5.98 3.84 -16.98
C ILE A 237 -6.94 4.82 -16.31
N ILE A 238 -7.29 4.59 -15.04
CA ILE A 238 -8.18 5.52 -14.32
C ILE A 238 -7.56 6.91 -14.23
N GLN A 239 -6.24 7.00 -13.96
CA GLN A 239 -5.56 8.29 -13.90
C GLN A 239 -5.56 9.01 -15.25
N ASN A 240 -5.28 8.31 -16.35
CA ASN A 240 -5.25 8.91 -17.68
C ASN A 240 -6.62 9.41 -18.18
N LEU A 241 -7.72 9.06 -17.50
CA LEU A 241 -9.08 9.49 -17.83
C LEU A 241 -9.56 10.70 -17.02
N GLN A 242 -8.84 11.10 -15.98
CA GLN A 242 -9.16 12.25 -15.10
C GLN A 242 -8.37 13.50 -15.52
#